data_AF-A0A7V9IVT1-F1
#
_entry.id   AF-A0A7V9IVT1-F1
#
_cell.length_a   1.000
_cell.length_b   1.000
_cell.length_c   1.000
_cell.angle_alpha   90.00
_cell.angle_beta   90.00
_cell.angle_gamma   90.00
#
_symmetry.space_group_name_H-M   'P 1'
#
loop_
_entity.id
_entity.type
_entity.pdbx_description
1 polymer ?
#
loop_
_entity_poly.entity_id
_entity_poly.type
_entity_poly.pdbx_seq_one_letter_code
_entity_poly.pdbx_strand_id
1 'polypeptide(L)'
;MLVGPAEDAKYEARIYVGEGEDPRMRLDAHHGNKDFWNRFVVFTSFGQALNKATIRYLEARLLQLVAAAERAELDNGNAPGLPPLSEPEVADAESFLADMLVIYPILGVNVFEPLAQAASPTRLHLEGPSASGEGAETDDGFVVFTGTLARAETVASMPGWAANLRESLEESGVLIPVEGGASLRHRPGPRHEGPSCDHRSASARVGRPRG
;
A
#
# COMPACT_ATOMS: atom_id res chain seq x y z
N MET A 1 15.97 -2.70 -3.63
CA MET A 1 14.53 -3.02 -3.51
C MET A 1 13.97 -3.33 -4.90
N LEU A 2 13.17 -4.37 -5.01
CA LEU A 2 12.43 -4.75 -6.22
C LEU A 2 10.94 -4.43 -6.01
N VAL A 3 10.27 -3.98 -7.07
CA VAL A 3 8.86 -3.58 -7.07
C VAL A 3 8.17 -4.19 -8.29
N GLY A 4 6.95 -4.70 -8.10
CA GLY A 4 6.12 -5.26 -9.16
C GLY A 4 4.63 -5.24 -8.82
N PRO A 5 3.76 -5.72 -9.72
CA PRO A 5 2.34 -5.90 -9.43
C PRO A 5 2.13 -6.81 -8.21
N ALA A 6 1.14 -6.45 -7.39
CA ALA A 6 0.61 -7.31 -6.32
C ALA A 6 -0.18 -8.49 -6.91
N GLU A 7 -0.23 -9.61 -6.19
CA GLU A 7 -1.10 -10.74 -6.54
C GLU A 7 -2.52 -10.55 -6.00
N ASP A 8 -2.65 -9.98 -4.80
CA ASP A 8 -3.90 -9.63 -4.12
C ASP A 8 -4.26 -8.17 -4.40
N ALA A 9 -5.48 -7.96 -4.93
CA ALA A 9 -6.05 -6.65 -5.24
C ALA A 9 -6.15 -5.70 -4.03
N LYS A 10 -6.01 -6.20 -2.80
CA LYS A 10 -5.90 -5.40 -1.58
C LYS A 10 -4.66 -4.49 -1.62
N TYR A 11 -3.56 -4.95 -2.19
CA TYR A 11 -2.27 -4.27 -2.13
C TYR A 11 -1.97 -3.50 -3.43
N GLU A 12 -1.22 -2.40 -3.31
CA GLU A 12 -0.85 -1.57 -4.47
C GLU A 12 0.30 -2.17 -5.28
N ALA A 13 1.18 -2.91 -4.61
CA ALA A 13 2.37 -3.50 -5.20
C ALA A 13 2.85 -4.70 -4.37
N ARG A 14 3.65 -5.55 -5.00
CA ARG A 14 4.51 -6.52 -4.32
C ARG A 14 5.92 -5.97 -4.30
N ILE A 15 6.58 -6.09 -3.15
CA ILE A 15 7.94 -5.58 -2.97
C ILE A 15 8.87 -6.62 -2.34
N TYR A 16 10.14 -6.48 -2.67
CA TYR A 16 11.24 -7.19 -2.01
C TYR A 16 12.33 -6.17 -1.61
N VAL A 17 12.66 -6.11 -0.32
CA VAL A 17 13.76 -5.29 0.20
C VAL A 17 14.97 -6.20 0.38
N GLY A 18 16.18 -5.72 0.11
CA GLY A 18 17.37 -6.54 0.26
C GLY A 18 18.63 -5.71 0.24
N GLU A 19 19.66 -6.19 0.93
CA GLU A 19 20.98 -5.57 0.99
C GLU A 19 22.00 -6.21 0.04
N GLY A 20 23.09 -5.55 -0.34
CA GLY A 20 24.16 -6.21 -1.09
C GLY A 20 25.36 -5.32 -1.31
N GLU A 21 26.55 -5.90 -1.23
CA GLU A 21 27.82 -5.20 -1.51
C GLU A 21 28.01 -4.94 -3.01
N ASP A 22 27.56 -5.88 -3.85
CA ASP A 22 27.47 -5.68 -5.30
C ASP A 22 26.01 -5.75 -5.77
N PRO A 23 25.39 -4.59 -6.08
CA PRO A 23 24.01 -4.57 -6.54
C PRO A 23 23.81 -5.25 -7.89
N ARG A 24 24.84 -5.36 -8.76
CA ARG A 24 24.74 -6.05 -10.05
C ARG A 24 24.68 -7.55 -9.87
N MET A 25 25.61 -8.13 -9.12
CA MET A 25 25.59 -9.58 -8.83
C MET A 25 24.29 -10.00 -8.14
N ARG A 26 23.77 -9.16 -7.23
CA ARG A 26 22.51 -9.46 -6.54
C ARG A 26 21.30 -9.32 -7.47
N LEU A 27 21.30 -8.33 -8.37
CA LEU A 27 20.26 -8.19 -9.38
C LEU A 27 20.24 -9.40 -10.33
N ASP A 28 21.40 -9.87 -10.80
CA ASP A 28 21.51 -11.04 -11.67
C ASP A 28 20.98 -12.31 -10.97
N ALA A 29 21.29 -12.50 -9.69
CA ALA A 29 20.76 -13.61 -8.89
C ALA A 29 19.23 -13.57 -8.71
N HIS A 30 18.63 -12.37 -8.69
CA HIS A 30 17.18 -12.19 -8.61
C HIS A 30 16.49 -12.30 -9.98
N HIS A 31 17.13 -11.87 -11.06
CA HIS A 31 16.63 -11.97 -12.43
C HIS A 31 16.30 -13.42 -12.84
N GLY A 32 16.98 -14.41 -12.26
CA GLY A 32 16.71 -15.83 -12.50
C GLY A 32 15.74 -16.51 -11.53
N ASN A 33 15.30 -15.84 -10.45
CA ASN A 33 14.58 -16.48 -9.34
C ASN A 33 13.31 -15.75 -8.86
N LYS A 34 13.05 -14.52 -9.34
CA LYS A 34 11.87 -13.73 -8.95
C LYS A 34 11.28 -13.09 -10.20
N ASP A 35 10.10 -13.55 -10.61
CA ASP A 35 9.45 -13.09 -11.85
C ASP A 35 8.49 -11.92 -11.64
N PHE A 36 8.18 -11.56 -10.38
CA PHE A 36 7.13 -10.57 -10.09
C PHE A 36 7.53 -9.13 -10.40
N TRP A 37 8.82 -8.79 -10.37
CA TRP A 37 9.26 -7.40 -10.35
C TRP A 37 9.46 -6.85 -11.76
N ASN A 38 9.13 -5.57 -11.95
CA ASN A 38 9.33 -4.84 -13.20
C ASN A 38 10.17 -3.58 -13.01
N ARG A 39 10.44 -3.21 -11.76
CA ARG A 39 11.18 -2.01 -11.36
C ARG A 39 12.07 -2.33 -10.17
N PHE A 40 13.18 -1.63 -10.06
CA PHE A 40 14.05 -1.73 -8.89
C PHE A 40 14.60 -0.36 -8.49
N VAL A 41 14.88 -0.19 -7.21
CA VAL A 41 15.48 1.01 -6.62
C VAL A 41 16.69 0.58 -5.80
N VAL A 42 17.83 1.23 -6.03
CA VAL A 42 19.08 0.98 -5.30
C VAL A 42 19.54 2.30 -4.68
N PHE A 43 19.81 2.26 -3.39
CA PHE A 43 20.53 3.33 -2.69
C PHE A 43 21.96 2.87 -2.48
N THR A 44 22.92 3.75 -2.77
CA THR A 44 24.35 3.49 -2.57
C THR A 44 24.95 4.66 -1.81
N SER A 45 25.90 4.39 -0.92
CA SER A 45 26.72 5.44 -0.28
C SER A 45 28.17 5.26 -0.69
N PHE A 46 28.89 6.37 -0.86
CA PHE A 46 30.33 6.34 -1.05
C PHE A 46 31.04 6.50 0.31
N GLY A 47 31.97 5.59 0.64
CA GLY A 47 32.79 5.64 1.87
C GLY A 47 32.33 4.69 2.99
N GLN A 48 32.73 4.97 4.24
CA GLN A 48 32.42 4.17 5.44
C GLN A 48 31.02 4.47 6.02
N ALA A 49 30.17 5.25 5.33
CA ALA A 49 28.90 5.74 5.86
C ALA A 49 27.84 4.64 6.07
N LEU A 50 27.90 3.54 5.32
CA LEU A 50 27.01 2.39 5.48
C LEU A 50 27.82 1.13 5.75
N ASN A 51 28.03 0.81 7.03
CA ASN A 51 28.60 -0.47 7.40
C ASN A 51 27.52 -1.58 7.30
N LYS A 52 27.94 -2.86 7.35
CA LYS A 52 27.02 -4.00 7.23
C LYS A 52 25.90 -3.99 8.27
N ALA A 53 26.16 -3.55 9.49
CA ALA A 53 25.14 -3.51 10.54
C ALA A 53 24.12 -2.38 10.26
N THR A 54 24.57 -1.22 9.80
CA THR A 54 23.70 -0.11 9.34
C THR A 54 22.81 -0.54 8.17
N ILE A 55 23.35 -1.26 7.18
CA ILE A 55 22.57 -1.72 6.02
C ILE A 55 21.48 -2.71 6.46
N ARG A 56 21.82 -3.68 7.32
CA ARG A 56 20.85 -4.62 7.90
C ARG A 56 19.79 -3.91 8.74
N TYR A 57 20.17 -2.85 9.44
CA TYR A 57 19.24 -2.02 10.20
C TYR A 57 18.24 -1.32 9.28
N LEU A 58 18.71 -0.71 8.18
CA LEU A 58 17.86 -0.08 7.18
C LEU A 58 16.90 -1.08 6.53
N GLU A 59 17.37 -2.28 6.14
CA GLU A 59 16.52 -3.34 5.61
C GLU A 59 15.40 -3.72 6.59
N ALA A 60 15.74 -3.96 7.85
CA ALA A 60 14.78 -4.30 8.89
C ALA A 60 13.76 -3.16 9.11
N ARG A 61 14.20 -1.90 9.14
CA ARG A 61 13.32 -0.74 9.31
C ARG A 61 12.38 -0.53 8.13
N LEU A 62 12.86 -0.69 6.89
CA LEU A 62 12.01 -0.59 5.70
C LEU A 62 10.92 -1.67 5.71
N LEU A 63 11.27 -2.90 6.09
CA LEU A 63 10.29 -3.99 6.21
C LEU A 63 9.25 -3.74 7.31
N GLN A 64 9.67 -3.19 8.46
CA GLN A 64 8.76 -2.76 9.51
C GLN A 64 7.80 -1.67 9.04
N LEU A 65 8.29 -0.66 8.30
CA LEU A 65 7.47 0.43 7.78
C LEU A 65 6.44 -0.08 6.77
N VAL A 66 6.82 -0.98 5.87
CA VAL A 66 5.88 -1.57 4.89
C VAL A 66 4.82 -2.41 5.59
N ALA A 67 5.23 -3.23 6.56
CA ALA A 67 4.31 -4.03 7.34
C ALA A 67 3.33 -3.15 8.13
N ALA A 68 3.78 -2.02 8.67
CA ALA A 68 2.93 -1.06 9.38
C ALA A 68 2.00 -0.26 8.44
N ALA A 69 2.42 0.01 7.20
CA ALA A 69 1.63 0.75 6.23
C ALA A 69 0.52 -0.09 5.58
N GLU A 70 0.67 -1.42 5.55
CA GLU A 70 -0.25 -2.37 4.90
C GLU A 70 -0.56 -2.06 3.42
N ARG A 71 0.35 -1.38 2.72
CA ARG A 71 0.17 -0.98 1.32
C ARG A 71 0.70 -1.97 0.28
N ALA A 72 1.63 -2.82 0.68
CA ALA A 72 2.30 -3.73 -0.23
C ALA A 72 2.43 -5.14 0.34
N GLU A 73 2.45 -6.12 -0.56
CA GLU A 73 2.82 -7.49 -0.24
C GLU A 73 4.34 -7.57 -0.06
N LEU A 74 4.76 -8.20 1.03
CA LEU A 74 6.17 -8.46 1.31
C LEU A 74 6.59 -9.83 0.80
N ASP A 75 7.55 -9.84 -0.12
CA ASP A 75 8.12 -11.06 -0.70
C ASP A 75 9.38 -11.57 0.05
N ASN A 76 9.79 -10.87 1.11
CA ASN A 76 10.98 -11.20 1.90
C ASN A 76 10.87 -12.52 2.68
N GLY A 77 9.67 -13.09 2.80
CA GLY A 77 9.38 -14.32 3.54
C GLY A 77 9.47 -14.15 5.07
N ASN A 78 10.60 -13.66 5.58
CA ASN A 78 10.80 -13.31 6.97
C ASN A 78 11.47 -11.94 7.10
N ALA A 79 11.05 -11.15 8.10
CA ALA A 79 11.69 -9.89 8.43
C ALA A 79 12.89 -10.14 9.37
N PRO A 80 14.11 -9.68 9.03
CA PRO A 80 15.24 -9.73 9.94
C PRO A 80 14.97 -8.86 11.17
N GLY A 81 15.41 -9.33 12.35
CA GLY A 81 15.43 -8.50 13.55
C GLY A 81 16.42 -7.35 13.42
N LEU A 82 16.21 -6.28 14.19
CA LEU A 82 17.12 -5.15 14.23
C LEU A 82 18.49 -5.60 14.79
N PRO A 83 19.60 -5.34 14.07
CA PRO A 83 20.93 -5.64 14.59
C PRO A 83 21.26 -4.69 15.76
N PRO A 84 22.15 -5.11 16.69
CA PRO A 84 22.62 -4.24 17.75
C PRO A 84 23.49 -3.13 17.15
N LEU A 85 23.11 -1.88 17.40
CA LEU A 85 23.84 -0.67 17.00
C LEU A 85 23.96 0.25 18.22
N SER A 86 25.02 1.05 18.25
CA SER A 86 25.15 2.16 19.21
C SER A 86 24.18 3.30 18.87
N GLU A 87 23.87 4.15 19.84
CA GLU A 87 22.98 5.30 19.63
C GLU A 87 23.41 6.22 18.47
N PRO A 88 24.71 6.55 18.30
CA PRO A 88 25.15 7.32 17.13
C PRO A 88 24.90 6.60 15.80
N GLU A 89 25.18 5.29 15.74
CA GLU A 89 24.95 4.50 14.52
C GLU A 89 23.46 4.40 14.17
N VAL A 90 22.58 4.33 15.17
CA VAL A 90 21.13 4.38 14.96
C VAL A 90 20.71 5.75 14.43
N ALA A 91 21.24 6.84 15.00
CA ALA A 91 20.91 8.19 14.55
C ALA A 91 21.32 8.42 13.08
N ASP A 92 22.52 7.97 12.69
CA ASP A 92 22.99 8.04 11.31
C ASP A 92 22.11 7.21 10.36
N ALA A 93 21.74 5.99 10.78
CA ALA A 93 20.86 5.12 9.99
C ALA A 93 19.47 5.74 9.79
N GLU A 94 18.88 6.31 10.84
CA GLU A 94 17.56 6.95 10.78
C GLU A 94 17.57 8.21 9.93
N SER A 95 18.67 8.99 9.96
CA SER A 95 18.84 10.13 9.06
C SER A 95 18.86 9.68 7.60
N PHE A 96 19.63 8.63 7.29
CA PHE A 96 19.68 8.08 5.93
C PHE A 96 18.33 7.51 5.51
N LEU A 97 17.63 6.82 6.41
CA LEU A 97 16.28 6.30 6.17
C LEU A 97 15.31 7.43 5.83
N ALA A 98 15.36 8.56 6.55
CA ALA A 98 14.52 9.72 6.27
C ALA A 98 14.74 10.25 4.84
N ASP A 99 16.00 10.36 4.39
CA ASP A 99 16.31 10.75 3.02
C ASP A 99 15.76 9.76 1.99
N MET A 100 15.88 8.46 2.26
CA MET A 100 15.30 7.41 1.41
C MET A 100 13.78 7.55 1.29
N LEU A 101 13.08 7.78 2.41
CA LEU A 101 11.62 7.92 2.46
C LEU A 101 11.13 9.13 1.67
N VAL A 102 11.90 10.23 1.62
CA VAL A 102 11.57 11.40 0.78
C VAL A 102 11.71 11.08 -0.71
N ILE A 103 12.68 10.25 -1.08
CA ILE A 103 12.97 9.93 -2.49
C ILE A 103 11.97 8.91 -3.07
N TYR A 104 11.49 7.95 -2.27
CA TYR A 104 10.62 6.88 -2.75
C TYR A 104 9.34 7.38 -3.46
N PRO A 105 8.57 8.35 -2.93
CA PRO A 105 7.38 8.87 -3.62
C PRO A 105 7.69 9.55 -4.95
N ILE A 106 8.84 10.23 -5.05
CA ILE A 106 9.30 10.85 -6.31
C ILE A 106 9.54 9.77 -7.36
N LEU A 107 10.03 8.61 -6.94
CA LEU A 107 10.18 7.42 -7.77
C LEU A 107 8.86 6.64 -7.90
N GLY A 108 7.71 7.15 -7.44
CA GLY A 108 6.42 6.45 -7.54
C GLY A 108 6.38 5.15 -6.73
N VAL A 109 7.00 5.15 -5.55
CA VAL A 109 6.92 4.07 -4.56
C VAL A 109 6.34 4.65 -3.26
N ASN A 110 5.06 4.42 -3.00
CA ASN A 110 4.33 5.01 -1.86
C ASN A 110 4.01 3.99 -0.75
N VAL A 111 4.78 2.88 -0.68
CA VAL A 111 4.45 1.71 0.16
C VAL A 111 4.84 1.84 1.63
N PHE A 112 5.53 2.93 2.00
CA PHE A 112 6.09 3.13 3.35
C PHE A 112 5.25 4.06 4.23
N GLU A 113 4.35 4.83 3.63
CA GLU A 113 3.47 5.72 4.36
C GLU A 113 2.17 4.98 4.67
N PRO A 114 1.65 5.00 5.90
CA PRO A 114 0.31 4.51 6.17
C PRO A 114 -0.69 5.18 5.23
N LEU A 115 -1.79 4.50 4.91
CA LEU A 115 -2.95 5.12 4.25
C LEU A 115 -3.34 6.39 5.01
N ALA A 116 -2.85 7.54 4.55
CA ALA A 116 -3.14 8.81 5.18
C ALA A 116 -4.62 9.09 4.96
N GLN A 117 -5.38 9.02 6.05
CA GLN A 117 -6.78 9.40 6.11
C GLN A 117 -6.94 10.92 6.16
N ALA A 118 -6.03 11.66 5.51
CA ALA A 118 -6.20 13.08 5.27
C ALA A 118 -7.18 13.22 4.09
N ALA A 119 -8.45 12.91 4.37
CA ALA A 119 -9.54 13.25 3.48
C ALA A 119 -9.47 14.75 3.20
N SER A 120 -9.53 15.14 1.92
CA SER A 120 -9.85 16.51 1.55
C SER A 120 -11.04 17.00 2.39
N PRO A 121 -11.05 18.26 2.88
CA PRO A 121 -12.22 18.78 3.58
C PRO A 121 -13.49 18.74 2.72
N THR A 122 -13.35 18.60 1.40
CA THR A 122 -14.44 18.44 0.45
C THR A 122 -14.92 16.99 0.41
N ARG A 123 -16.12 16.77 0.96
CA ARG A 123 -16.86 15.50 0.89
C ARG A 123 -17.71 15.43 -0.37
N LEU A 124 -17.56 14.35 -1.14
CA LEU A 124 -18.41 14.04 -2.29
C LEU A 124 -19.53 13.09 -1.85
N HIS A 125 -20.73 13.37 -2.34
CA HIS A 125 -21.93 12.62 -2.01
C HIS A 125 -22.55 12.04 -3.27
N LEU A 126 -23.05 10.81 -3.17
CA LEU A 126 -23.80 10.13 -4.22
C LEU A 126 -25.12 9.62 -3.64
N GLU A 127 -26.23 9.91 -4.31
CA GLU A 127 -27.55 9.37 -3.99
C GLU A 127 -28.23 8.82 -5.24
N GLY A 128 -28.88 7.66 -5.07
CA GLY A 128 -29.66 7.01 -6.11
C GLY A 128 -30.61 5.95 -5.51
N PRO A 129 -31.49 5.37 -6.34
CA PRO A 129 -32.59 4.51 -5.87
C PRO A 129 -32.21 3.31 -4.97
N SER A 130 -30.98 2.80 -5.09
CA SER A 130 -30.47 1.70 -4.25
C SER A 130 -28.95 1.79 -4.08
N ALA A 131 -28.43 3.01 -4.17
CA ALA A 131 -27.03 3.34 -3.95
C ALA A 131 -26.96 4.69 -3.24
N SER A 132 -26.16 4.77 -2.18
CA SER A 132 -25.89 6.01 -1.47
C SER A 132 -24.51 5.93 -0.89
N GLY A 133 -23.74 7.01 -0.92
CA GLY A 133 -22.38 6.96 -0.42
C GLY A 133 -21.77 8.33 -0.22
N GLU A 134 -20.76 8.34 0.62
CA GLU A 134 -19.95 9.51 0.89
C GLU A 134 -18.48 9.12 0.73
N GLY A 135 -17.68 10.01 0.16
CA GLY A 135 -16.25 9.81 0.03
C GLY A 135 -15.48 11.11 -0.07
N ALA A 136 -14.16 11.00 -0.09
CA ALA A 136 -13.27 12.13 -0.23
C ALA A 136 -12.06 11.75 -1.09
N GLU A 137 -11.56 12.74 -1.84
CA GLU A 137 -10.25 12.62 -2.47
C GLU A 137 -9.15 12.73 -1.42
N THR A 138 -8.12 11.92 -1.58
CA THR A 138 -6.85 11.98 -0.85
C THR A 138 -5.71 12.04 -1.87
N ASP A 139 -4.50 12.40 -1.41
CA ASP A 139 -3.31 12.38 -2.27
C ASP A 139 -3.04 10.99 -2.89
N ASP A 140 -3.56 9.96 -2.23
CA ASP A 140 -3.42 8.56 -2.59
C ASP A 140 -4.61 7.96 -3.35
N GLY A 141 -5.62 8.77 -3.71
CA GLY A 141 -6.77 8.34 -4.51
C GLY A 141 -8.11 8.77 -3.92
N PHE A 142 -9.08 7.86 -3.91
CA PHE A 142 -10.43 8.13 -3.40
C PHE A 142 -10.74 7.19 -2.24
N VAL A 143 -11.31 7.73 -1.17
CA VAL A 143 -11.72 6.98 0.02
C VAL A 143 -13.24 6.98 0.11
N VAL A 144 -13.83 5.81 0.38
CA VAL A 144 -15.30 5.61 0.45
C VAL A 144 -15.71 5.31 1.90
N PHE A 145 -16.41 6.24 2.53
CA PHE A 145 -16.79 6.10 3.94
C PHE A 145 -17.71 4.90 4.19
N THR A 146 -17.68 4.38 5.42
CA THR A 146 -18.46 3.19 5.77
C THR A 146 -19.95 3.48 5.75
N GLY A 147 -20.77 2.46 5.52
CA GLY A 147 -22.23 2.62 5.40
C GLY A 147 -22.70 2.96 3.99
N THR A 148 -21.78 3.16 3.05
CA THR A 148 -22.07 3.31 1.62
C THR A 148 -22.76 2.04 1.08
N LEU A 149 -23.82 2.26 0.30
CA LEU A 149 -24.61 1.26 -0.41
C LEU A 149 -24.33 1.34 -1.91
N ALA A 150 -24.15 0.17 -2.53
CA ALA A 150 -24.13 0.01 -3.99
C ALA A 150 -25.33 -0.84 -4.41
N ARG A 151 -25.80 -0.69 -5.66
CA ARG A 151 -26.85 -1.57 -6.22
C ARG A 151 -26.37 -3.02 -6.24
N ALA A 152 -27.24 -4.00 -6.04
CA ALA A 152 -26.86 -5.41 -6.22
C ALA A 152 -26.57 -5.74 -7.69
N GLU A 153 -27.41 -5.25 -8.60
CA GLU A 153 -27.27 -5.55 -10.02
C GLU A 153 -26.45 -4.49 -10.78
N THR A 154 -25.62 -4.97 -11.72
CA THR A 154 -24.91 -4.14 -12.68
C THR A 154 -25.81 -3.76 -13.86
N VAL A 155 -25.52 -2.65 -14.54
CA VAL A 155 -26.20 -2.24 -15.77
C VAL A 155 -25.31 -2.46 -16.99
N ALA A 156 -25.91 -2.70 -18.16
CA ALA A 156 -25.16 -2.96 -19.40
C ALA A 156 -24.23 -1.81 -19.84
N SER A 157 -24.48 -0.59 -19.36
CA SER A 157 -23.62 0.58 -19.60
C SER A 157 -22.41 0.68 -18.65
N MET A 158 -22.23 -0.28 -17.75
CA MET A 158 -21.10 -0.30 -16.83
C MET A 158 -19.78 -0.54 -17.59
N PRO A 159 -18.78 0.34 -17.45
CA PRO A 159 -17.46 0.11 -18.04
C PRO A 159 -16.80 -1.15 -17.48
N GLY A 160 -16.04 -1.87 -18.31
CA GLY A 160 -15.38 -3.13 -17.91
C GLY A 160 -14.44 -2.99 -16.70
N TRP A 161 -13.70 -1.88 -16.59
CA TRP A 161 -12.84 -1.64 -15.41
C TRP A 161 -13.65 -1.57 -14.11
N ALA A 162 -14.87 -1.03 -14.15
CA ALA A 162 -15.73 -0.91 -12.98
C ALA A 162 -16.39 -2.24 -12.60
N ALA A 163 -16.65 -3.11 -13.59
CA ALA A 163 -17.09 -4.47 -13.36
C ALA A 163 -15.98 -5.30 -12.67
N ASN A 164 -14.75 -5.26 -13.19
CA ASN A 164 -13.61 -5.98 -12.60
C ASN A 164 -13.32 -5.49 -11.17
N LEU A 165 -13.33 -4.17 -10.94
CA LEU A 165 -13.13 -3.62 -9.60
C LEU A 165 -14.23 -4.08 -8.64
N ARG A 166 -15.49 -4.11 -9.08
CA ARG A 166 -16.60 -4.63 -8.27
C ARG A 166 -16.34 -6.08 -7.88
N GLU A 167 -16.00 -6.92 -8.85
CA GLU A 167 -15.73 -8.35 -8.62
C GLU A 167 -14.63 -8.54 -7.57
N SER A 168 -13.49 -7.84 -7.73
CA SER A 168 -12.41 -7.88 -6.73
C SER A 168 -12.84 -7.41 -5.34
N LEU A 169 -13.71 -6.38 -5.24
CA LEU A 169 -14.21 -5.89 -3.95
C LEU A 169 -15.20 -6.85 -3.28
N GLU A 170 -15.98 -7.60 -4.08
CA GLU A 170 -16.87 -8.65 -3.58
C GLU A 170 -16.05 -9.87 -3.12
N GLU A 171 -15.07 -10.30 -3.91
CA GLU A 171 -14.14 -11.39 -3.56
C GLU A 171 -13.34 -11.08 -2.29
N SER A 172 -12.87 -9.84 -2.14
CA SER A 172 -12.14 -9.40 -0.95
C SER A 172 -13.04 -9.18 0.29
N GLY A 173 -14.37 -9.34 0.15
CA GLY A 173 -15.34 -9.16 1.23
C GLY A 173 -15.52 -7.71 1.67
N VAL A 174 -15.07 -6.74 0.86
CA VAL A 174 -15.23 -5.31 1.10
C VAL A 174 -16.66 -4.87 0.74
N LEU A 175 -17.23 -5.43 -0.33
CA LEU A 175 -18.64 -5.33 -0.66
C LEU A 175 -19.37 -6.62 -0.27
N ILE A 176 -20.43 -6.49 0.54
CA ILE A 176 -21.23 -7.63 0.99
C ILE A 176 -22.72 -7.43 0.72
N PRO A 177 -23.49 -8.49 0.40
CA PRO A 177 -24.95 -8.39 0.26
C PRO A 177 -25.63 -7.91 1.55
N VAL A 178 -26.61 -7.01 1.42
CA VAL A 178 -27.50 -6.62 2.52
C VAL A 178 -28.68 -7.59 2.57
N GLU A 179 -29.13 -7.98 3.78
CA GLU A 179 -30.36 -8.74 3.96
C GLU A 179 -31.54 -8.00 3.31
N GLY A 180 -32.16 -8.62 2.30
CA GLY A 180 -33.18 -7.99 1.43
C GLY A 180 -32.75 -7.83 -0.04
N GLY A 181 -31.49 -8.12 -0.39
CA GLY A 181 -31.04 -8.45 -1.75
C GLY A 181 -30.91 -7.31 -2.76
N ALA A 182 -31.47 -6.12 -2.50
CA ALA A 182 -31.45 -5.02 -3.46
C ALA A 182 -30.13 -4.20 -3.50
N SER A 183 -29.28 -4.32 -2.47
CA SER A 183 -28.06 -3.54 -2.32
C SER A 183 -26.91 -4.36 -1.74
N LEU A 184 -25.69 -3.93 -2.07
CA LEU A 184 -24.43 -4.32 -1.44
C LEU A 184 -24.02 -3.21 -0.47
N ARG A 185 -23.41 -3.55 0.65
CA ARG A 185 -22.87 -2.61 1.64
C ARG A 185 -21.36 -2.66 1.66
N HIS A 186 -20.75 -1.48 1.70
CA HIS A 186 -19.33 -1.33 1.96
C HIS A 186 -19.01 -1.59 3.43
N ARG A 187 -18.21 -2.62 3.70
CA ARG A 187 -17.74 -2.97 5.03
C ARG A 187 -16.35 -2.34 5.27
N PRO A 188 -16.09 -1.75 6.45
CA PRO A 188 -14.72 -1.44 6.82
C PRO A 188 -13.87 -2.71 6.89
N GLY A 189 -12.68 -2.64 6.29
CA GLY A 189 -11.63 -3.64 6.49
C GLY A 189 -11.29 -3.82 7.98
N PRO A 190 -10.60 -4.91 8.37
CA PRO A 190 -10.20 -5.13 9.75
C PRO A 190 -9.33 -3.97 10.27
N ARG A 191 -9.58 -3.61 11.53
CA ARG A 191 -9.29 -2.32 12.21
C ARG A 191 -7.81 -1.99 12.43
N HIS A 192 -7.53 -0.69 12.56
CA HIS A 192 -6.67 -0.17 13.63
C HIS A 192 -7.41 0.91 14.45
N GLU A 193 -7.44 0.74 15.78
CA GLU A 193 -8.09 1.62 16.74
C GLU A 193 -7.12 2.71 17.18
N GLY A 194 -7.45 3.97 16.86
CA GLY A 194 -6.82 5.18 17.41
C GLY A 194 -7.92 6.11 17.95
N PRO A 195 -7.71 6.79 19.09
CA PRO A 195 -8.78 7.50 19.77
C PRO A 195 -8.93 8.89 19.18
N SER A 196 -9.99 9.12 18.39
CA SER A 196 -10.72 10.40 18.27
C SER A 196 -11.57 10.40 16.99
N CYS A 197 -12.86 10.71 17.13
CA CYS A 197 -13.83 11.08 16.08
C CYS A 197 -14.52 9.96 15.26
N ASP A 198 -15.53 9.36 15.88
CA ASP A 198 -16.88 8.95 15.43
C ASP A 198 -17.31 8.68 13.97
N HIS A 199 -16.50 8.79 12.92
CA HIS A 199 -16.93 8.42 11.55
C HIS A 199 -16.00 7.36 10.97
N ARG A 200 -16.44 6.10 11.07
CA ARG A 200 -15.71 4.93 10.59
C ARG A 200 -15.55 5.06 9.06
N SER A 201 -14.30 5.03 8.60
CA SER A 201 -13.93 5.18 7.20
C SER A 201 -13.36 3.86 6.69
N ALA A 202 -13.59 3.55 5.42
CA ALA A 202 -13.02 2.40 4.75
C ALA A 202 -12.37 2.91 3.46
N SER A 203 -11.20 2.40 3.08
CA SER A 203 -10.54 2.86 1.86
C SER A 203 -10.76 1.82 0.78
N ALA A 204 -11.50 2.20 -0.27
CA ALA A 204 -11.59 1.43 -1.50
C ALA A 204 -11.01 2.32 -2.61
N ARG A 205 -9.81 1.99 -3.08
CA ARG A 205 -9.13 2.77 -4.10
C ARG A 205 -9.66 2.44 -5.47
N VAL A 206 -10.21 3.45 -6.14
CA VAL A 206 -10.53 3.42 -7.55
C VAL A 206 -9.37 4.05 -8.32
N GLY A 207 -8.38 3.24 -8.71
CA GLY A 207 -7.31 3.70 -9.61
C GLY A 207 -7.82 3.75 -11.05
N ARG A 208 -7.62 4.87 -11.76
CA ARG A 208 -7.76 4.88 -13.23
C ARG A 208 -6.67 4.00 -13.82
N PRO A 209 -6.97 3.04 -14.72
CA PRO A 209 -5.94 2.43 -15.53
C PRO A 209 -5.28 3.54 -16.35
N ARG A 210 -3.95 3.70 -16.20
CA ARG A 210 -3.18 4.54 -17.12
C ARG A 210 -3.24 3.86 -18.49
N GLY A 211 -3.92 4.50 -19.43
CA GLY A 211 -3.91 4.12 -20.85
C GLY A 211 -2.58 4.40 -21.51
#